data_AF-A0A8T4ZL22-F1
#
_entry.id   AF-A0A8T4ZL22-F1
#
_cell.length_a   1.000
_cell.length_b   1.000
_cell.length_c   1.000
_cell.angle_alpha   90.00
_cell.angle_beta   90.00
_cell.angle_gamma   90.00
#
_symmetry.space_group_name_H-M   'P 1'
#
loop_
_entity.id
_entity.type
_entity.pdbx_description
1 polymer ?
#
loop_
_entity_poly.entity_id
_entity_poly.type
_entity_poly.pdbx_seq_one_letter_code
_entity_poly.pdbx_strand_id
1 'polypeptide(L)'
;MEEKYLAAERYYGEKVIAPQNPFGFPRIEISWYPTIDPQKCDPSKCDYFCVEYCHMKVFERVGDKVQVVDPHNCNVPSQSCAPRCPTGAISFPSQKELKRQLRELRKKYGYVTE
;
A
#
# COMPACT_ATOMS: atom_id res chain seq x y z
N MET A 1 -1.97 18.11 -15.29
CA MET A 1 -1.70 16.82 -14.63
C MET A 1 -0.58 16.10 -15.37
N GLU A 2 -0.52 16.22 -16.69
CA GLU A 2 0.57 15.85 -17.60
C GLU A 2 1.98 15.99 -17.05
N GLU A 3 2.40 17.19 -16.61
CA GLU A 3 3.81 17.48 -16.26
C GLU A 3 4.40 16.53 -15.19
N LYS A 4 3.54 16.00 -14.32
CA LYS A 4 3.95 15.09 -13.23
C LYS A 4 4.26 13.68 -13.74
N TYR A 5 3.66 13.29 -14.86
CA TYR A 5 3.92 12.02 -15.55
C TYR A 5 5.06 12.20 -16.57
N LEU A 6 5.10 13.32 -17.30
CA LEU A 6 6.18 13.67 -18.25
C LEU A 6 7.57 13.85 -17.61
N ALA A 7 7.65 14.32 -16.37
CA ALA A 7 8.91 14.36 -15.62
C ALA A 7 9.32 12.98 -15.08
N ALA A 8 8.33 12.10 -14.88
CA ALA A 8 8.54 10.74 -14.46
C ALA A 8 9.08 9.88 -15.62
N GLU A 9 8.62 10.18 -16.83
CA GLU A 9 9.16 9.81 -18.15
C GLU A 9 10.59 10.38 -18.42
N ARG A 10 11.47 10.55 -17.39
CA ARG A 10 12.88 11.03 -17.53
C ARG A 10 14.03 10.55 -16.54
N TYR A 11 14.05 9.35 -15.88
CA TYR A 11 15.25 8.87 -15.08
C TYR A 11 15.75 7.35 -15.01
N TYR A 12 14.97 6.26 -15.21
CA TYR A 12 15.38 4.85 -15.48
C TYR A 12 16.33 4.67 -16.68
N GLY A 13 16.16 5.27 -17.87
CA GLY A 13 15.78 6.63 -18.27
C GLY A 13 14.39 7.25 -18.02
N GLU A 14 13.43 6.61 -17.34
CA GLU A 14 12.11 7.10 -16.84
C GLU A 14 11.70 6.69 -15.35
N LYS A 15 12.43 7.01 -14.25
CA LYS A 15 12.23 6.38 -12.90
C LYS A 15 11.09 7.04 -12.12
N VAL A 16 9.86 6.63 -12.41
CA VAL A 16 8.69 6.91 -11.57
C VAL A 16 8.76 6.13 -10.25
N ILE A 17 9.63 6.56 -9.34
CA ILE A 17 9.55 6.12 -7.93
C ILE A 17 8.34 6.83 -7.33
N ALA A 18 7.17 6.20 -7.47
CA ALA A 18 5.94 6.67 -6.84
C ALA A 18 6.22 6.86 -5.33
N PRO A 19 5.87 7.99 -4.70
CA PRO A 19 6.27 8.31 -3.32
C PRO A 19 5.85 7.25 -2.29
N GLN A 20 4.83 6.45 -2.62
CA GLN A 20 4.36 5.28 -1.88
C GLN A 20 5.23 4.01 -2.01
N ASN A 21 6.32 4.02 -2.78
CA ASN A 21 7.19 2.86 -3.00
C ASN A 21 8.69 3.21 -3.07
N PRO A 22 9.44 3.13 -1.96
CA PRO A 22 10.87 3.43 -1.95
C PRO A 22 11.75 2.38 -2.68
N PHE A 23 11.18 1.25 -3.12
CA PHE A 23 11.96 0.14 -3.72
C PHE A 23 12.25 0.31 -5.21
N GLY A 24 11.70 1.33 -5.88
CA GLY A 24 12.01 1.61 -7.29
C GLY A 24 11.54 0.56 -8.30
N PHE A 25 10.43 -0.11 -7.98
CA PHE A 25 9.70 -1.04 -8.86
C PHE A 25 8.30 -0.49 -9.18
N PRO A 26 7.60 -0.99 -10.22
CA PRO A 26 6.20 -0.63 -10.43
C PRO A 26 5.35 -1.00 -9.21
N ARG A 27 4.58 -0.03 -8.69
CA ARG A 27 3.78 -0.21 -7.46
C ARG A 27 2.76 -1.34 -7.55
N ILE A 28 2.25 -1.61 -8.76
CA ILE A 28 1.31 -2.69 -9.07
C ILE A 28 1.89 -4.09 -8.81
N GLU A 29 3.22 -4.27 -8.93
CA GLU A 29 3.87 -5.57 -8.73
C GLU A 29 4.20 -5.89 -7.27
N ILE A 30 3.98 -4.96 -6.34
CA ILE A 30 4.16 -5.20 -4.91
C ILE A 30 2.78 -5.43 -4.29
N SER A 31 2.47 -6.69 -3.99
CA SER A 31 1.29 -7.08 -3.23
C SER A 31 1.52 -6.80 -1.74
N TRP A 32 1.57 -5.51 -1.39
CA TRP A 32 1.58 -4.97 -0.04
C TRP A 32 0.49 -3.92 0.09
N TYR A 33 -0.56 -4.23 0.84
CA TYR A 33 -1.70 -3.36 1.09
C TYR A 33 -2.53 -3.93 2.24
N PRO A 34 -3.36 -3.11 2.92
CA PRO A 34 -4.24 -3.59 3.96
C PRO A 34 -5.35 -4.47 3.38
N THR A 35 -5.85 -5.38 4.21
CA THR A 35 -7.15 -6.05 4.05
C THR A 35 -7.98 -5.81 5.31
N ILE A 36 -9.31 -5.90 5.20
CA ILE A 36 -10.24 -5.77 6.33
C ILE A 36 -10.97 -7.10 6.52
N ASP A 37 -10.92 -7.64 7.74
CA ASP A 37 -11.76 -8.74 8.18
C ASP A 37 -13.17 -8.20 8.53
N PRO A 38 -14.22 -8.55 7.75
CA PRO A 38 -15.56 -8.02 7.97
C PRO A 38 -16.27 -8.60 9.19
N GLN A 39 -15.76 -9.67 9.80
CA GLN A 39 -16.29 -10.21 11.06
C GLN A 39 -15.72 -9.49 12.29
N LYS A 40 -14.53 -8.87 12.14
CA LYS A 40 -13.89 -8.06 13.20
C LYS A 40 -14.12 -6.56 13.03
N CYS A 41 -14.47 -6.09 11.84
CA CYS A 41 -14.65 -4.67 11.57
C CYS A 41 -15.92 -4.15 12.27
N ASP A 42 -15.74 -3.23 13.22
CA ASP A 42 -16.83 -2.56 13.93
C ASP A 42 -16.50 -1.06 14.01
N PRO A 43 -16.94 -0.25 13.03
CA PRO A 43 -16.65 1.18 12.99
C PRO A 43 -17.20 1.97 14.18
N SER A 44 -18.18 1.45 14.92
CA SER A 44 -18.69 2.11 16.14
C SER A 44 -17.65 2.21 17.26
N LYS A 45 -16.63 1.35 17.24
CA LYS A 45 -15.53 1.32 18.23
C LYS A 45 -14.34 2.21 17.88
N CYS A 46 -14.33 2.83 16.69
CA CYS A 46 -13.19 3.64 16.23
C CYS A 46 -13.56 4.87 15.39
N ASP A 47 -14.85 5.14 15.21
CA ASP A 47 -15.40 6.22 14.37
C ASP A 47 -14.68 6.35 13.02
N TYR A 48 -14.63 5.23 12.28
CA TYR A 48 -14.01 5.14 10.95
C TYR A 48 -12.52 5.56 10.88
N PHE A 49 -11.78 5.54 12.01
CA PHE A 49 -10.38 5.98 12.13
C PHE A 49 -9.47 5.65 10.94
N CYS A 50 -9.58 4.45 10.36
CA CYS A 50 -8.72 4.04 9.23
C CYS A 50 -8.97 4.83 7.93
N VAL A 51 -10.16 5.37 7.72
CA VAL A 51 -10.50 6.27 6.61
C VAL A 51 -9.81 7.61 6.83
N GLU A 52 -10.11 8.28 7.96
CA GLU A 52 -9.57 9.60 8.32
C GLU A 52 -8.04 9.61 8.44
N TYR A 53 -7.46 8.57 9.03
CA TYR A 53 -6.00 8.44 9.19
C TYR A 53 -5.25 8.19 7.87
N CYS A 54 -5.93 7.67 6.84
CA CYS A 54 -5.25 7.26 5.61
C CYS A 54 -5.16 8.42 4.60
N HIS A 55 -4.10 9.22 4.71
CA HIS A 55 -3.79 10.27 3.73
C HIS A 55 -3.70 9.77 2.27
N MET A 56 -3.43 8.47 2.07
CA MET A 56 -3.38 7.82 0.76
C MET A 56 -4.77 7.38 0.23
N LYS A 57 -5.87 7.63 0.95
CA LYS A 57 -7.25 7.30 0.55
C LYS A 57 -7.45 5.83 0.12
N VAL A 58 -6.73 4.92 0.77
CA VAL A 58 -6.82 3.47 0.52
C VAL A 58 -8.16 2.90 0.98
N PHE A 59 -8.77 3.53 1.97
CA PHE A 59 -10.03 3.12 2.58
C PHE A 59 -11.14 4.12 2.29
N GLU A 60 -12.36 3.63 2.08
CA GLU A 60 -13.58 4.44 2.03
C GLU A 60 -14.67 3.84 2.92
N ARG A 61 -15.57 4.71 3.37
CA ARG A 61 -16.81 4.33 4.07
C ARG A 61 -17.87 3.94 3.04
N VAL A 62 -18.36 2.72 3.13
CA VAL A 62 -19.46 2.20 2.30
C VAL A 62 -20.61 1.82 3.23
N GLY A 63 -21.55 2.75 3.41
CA GLY A 63 -22.67 2.62 4.35
C GLY A 63 -22.21 2.64 5.81
N ASP A 64 -22.43 1.53 6.50
CA ASP A 64 -22.02 1.24 7.88
C ASP A 64 -20.64 0.55 7.99
N LYS A 65 -19.98 0.27 6.86
CA LYS A 65 -18.73 -0.50 6.78
C LYS A 65 -17.60 0.30 6.15
N VAL A 66 -16.39 -0.23 6.26
CA VAL A 66 -15.19 0.26 5.56
C VAL A 66 -14.76 -0.75 4.51
N GLN A 67 -14.36 -0.27 3.34
CA GLN A 67 -13.76 -1.09 2.27
C GLN A 67 -12.38 -0.55 1.90
N VAL A 68 -11.55 -1.41 1.30
CA VAL A 68 -10.28 -1.03 0.68
C VAL A 68 -10.56 -0.79 -0.80
N VAL A 69 -10.50 0.47 -1.24
CA VAL A 69 -10.89 0.88 -2.61
C VAL A 69 -9.68 1.10 -3.52
N ASP A 70 -8.55 1.57 -2.98
CA ASP A 70 -7.30 1.71 -3.72
C ASP A 70 -6.15 1.05 -2.94
N PRO A 71 -6.02 -0.30 -3.02
CA PRO A 71 -4.97 -1.01 -2.31
C PRO A 71 -3.56 -0.58 -2.75
N HIS A 72 -3.36 -0.29 -4.04
CA HIS A 72 -2.03 0.02 -4.57
C HIS A 72 -1.58 1.45 -4.29
N ASN A 73 -2.46 2.36 -3.84
CA ASN A 73 -2.00 3.64 -3.30
C ASN A 73 -1.43 3.54 -1.87
N CYS A 74 -1.49 2.37 -1.21
CA CYS A 74 -0.90 2.19 0.11
C CYS A 74 0.64 2.30 0.08
N ASN A 75 1.21 3.01 1.06
CA ASN A 75 2.67 3.16 1.23
C ASN A 75 3.33 1.84 1.65
N VAL A 76 4.28 1.36 0.86
CA VAL A 76 5.11 0.18 1.17
C VAL A 76 6.36 0.64 1.93
N PRO A 77 6.79 0.00 3.06
CA PRO A 77 6.21 -1.14 3.76
C PRO A 77 5.37 -0.74 5.00
N SER A 78 4.60 0.36 4.91
CA SER A 78 3.83 0.87 6.05
C SER A 78 2.71 -0.11 6.41
N GLN A 79 2.54 -0.32 7.71
CA GLN A 79 1.44 -1.07 8.33
C GLN A 79 0.84 -0.31 9.52
N SER A 80 1.11 0.99 9.62
CA SER A 80 0.85 1.83 10.82
C SER A 80 -0.63 1.93 11.23
N CYS A 81 -1.58 1.68 10.32
CA CYS A 81 -3.01 1.61 10.64
C CYS A 81 -3.43 0.29 11.31
N ALA A 82 -2.73 -0.83 11.08
CA ALA A 82 -3.08 -2.12 11.64
C ALA A 82 -3.04 -2.18 13.18
N PRO A 83 -1.94 -1.80 13.87
CA PRO A 83 -1.90 -1.83 15.33
C PRO A 83 -2.76 -0.75 16.01
N ARG A 84 -3.37 0.16 15.22
CA ARG A 84 -4.31 1.19 15.70
C ARG A 84 -5.78 0.81 15.50
N CYS A 85 -6.06 -0.30 14.81
CA CYS A 85 -7.41 -0.83 14.69
C CYS A 85 -7.78 -1.52 16.02
N PRO A 86 -8.70 -0.98 16.84
CA PRO A 86 -8.96 -1.52 18.18
C PRO A 86 -9.61 -2.91 18.16
N THR A 87 -10.15 -3.34 17.01
CA THR A 87 -10.73 -4.68 16.83
C THR A 87 -9.82 -5.66 16.10
N GLY A 88 -8.61 -5.23 15.71
CA GLY A 88 -7.67 -6.09 14.96
C GLY A 88 -8.19 -6.52 13.58
N ALA A 89 -9.10 -5.76 12.98
CA ALA A 89 -9.71 -6.09 11.69
C ALA A 89 -8.78 -5.82 10.49
N ILE A 90 -7.80 -4.93 10.62
CA ILE A 90 -6.86 -4.60 9.54
C ILE A 90 -5.65 -5.52 9.58
N SER A 91 -5.36 -6.20 8.48
CA SER A 91 -4.18 -7.06 8.33
C SER A 91 -3.36 -6.72 7.07
N PHE A 92 -2.07 -7.07 7.08
CA PHE A 92 -1.14 -6.88 5.97
C PHE A 92 -0.44 -8.21 5.62
N PRO A 93 0.08 -8.36 4.39
CA PRO A 93 1.01 -9.42 4.03
C PRO A 93 2.21 -9.49 4.98
N SER A 94 2.78 -10.68 5.17
CA SER A 94 3.93 -10.83 6.08
C SER A 94 5.20 -10.13 5.56
N GLN A 95 6.09 -9.71 6.46
CA GLN A 95 7.39 -9.16 6.06
C GLN A 95 8.26 -10.18 5.29
N LYS A 96 8.04 -11.49 5.50
CA LYS A 96 8.67 -12.56 4.71
C LYS A 96 8.16 -12.59 3.27
N GLU A 97 6.85 -12.36 3.09
CA GLU A 97 6.19 -12.25 1.79
C GLU A 97 6.74 -11.06 0.99
N LEU A 98 6.78 -9.87 1.59
CA LEU A 98 7.36 -8.68 0.96
C LEU A 98 8.83 -8.88 0.56
N LYS A 99 9.66 -9.45 1.45
CA LYS A 99 11.07 -9.77 1.13
C LYS A 99 11.18 -10.72 -0.06
N ARG A 100 10.28 -11.70 -0.19
CA ARG A 100 10.26 -12.62 -1.35
C ARG A 100 9.91 -11.86 -2.63
N GLN A 101 8.83 -11.08 -2.64
CA GLN A 101 8.43 -10.26 -3.80
C GLN A 101 9.58 -9.35 -4.26
N LEU A 102 10.19 -8.60 -3.35
CA LEU A 102 11.31 -7.71 -3.67
C LEU A 102 12.57 -8.44 -4.19
N ARG A 103 12.78 -9.72 -3.84
CA ARG A 103 13.88 -10.53 -4.39
C ARG A 103 13.59 -10.93 -5.84
N GLU A 104 12.38 -11.38 -6.12
CA GLU A 104 12.00 -11.79 -7.47
C GLU A 104 11.88 -10.58 -8.41
N LEU A 105 11.45 -9.41 -7.91
CA LEU A 105 11.50 -8.14 -8.65
C LEU A 105 12.94 -7.71 -9.00
N ARG A 106 13.90 -7.84 -8.06
CA ARG A 106 15.31 -7.56 -8.38
C ARG A 106 15.82 -8.41 -9.54
N LYS A 107 15.53 -9.72 -9.54
CA LYS A 107 15.88 -10.63 -10.65
C LYS A 107 15.19 -10.21 -11.96
N LYS A 108 13.87 -10.00 -11.92
CA LYS A 108 13.06 -9.63 -13.10
C LYS A 108 13.59 -8.37 -13.79
N TYR A 109 14.01 -7.38 -13.00
CA TYR A 109 14.49 -6.09 -13.49
C TYR A 109 16.02 -5.95 -13.55
N GLY A 110 16.78 -7.06 -13.39
CA GLY A 110 18.23 -7.06 -13.56
C GLY A 110 19.05 -6.33 -12.48
N TYR A 111 18.47 -6.05 -11.31
CA TYR A 111 19.20 -5.47 -10.17
C TYR A 111 20.07 -6.54 -9.50
N VAL A 112 21.30 -6.68 -9.98
CA VAL A 112 22.36 -7.38 -9.26
C VAL A 112 22.70 -6.54 -8.02
N THR A 113 22.41 -7.09 -6.84
CA THR A 113 23.02 -6.63 -5.59
C THR A 113 24.26 -7.49 -5.37
N GLU A 114 25.43 -6.91 -5.59
CA GLU A 114 26.70 -7.41 -5.05
C GLU A 114 26.66 -7.43 -3.50
#